data_AF-A0A9E0MLR2-F1
#
_entry.id   AF-A0A9E0MLR2-F1
#
_cell.length_a   1.000
_cell.length_b   1.000
_cell.length_c   1.000
_cell.angle_alpha   90.00
_cell.angle_beta   90.00
_cell.angle_gamma   90.00
#
_symmetry.space_group_name_H-M   'P 1'
#
loop_
_entity.id
_entity.type
_entity.pdbx_description
1 polymer ?
#
loop_
_entity_poly.entity_id
_entity_poly.type
_entity_poly.pdbx_seq_one_letter_code
_entity_poly.pdbx_strand_id
1 'polypeptide(L)'
;MSRRWYRVAVSDGAATTLAAAEAEHPGAAIALVVARLGRGGRRVWPVAAAAVDGGAAPLGEAVGRGVVVLAEPPTLPSFEYPTGVVPTLGERARAAIAPGLRRHQDGDTQVIEAVVAGAAVREVFLDVVERLPTIDNLEVEVADHLDPPGLRQVWLTPRLRDVRRAIRFLDDFEVDCLASGHVDVAAYVRTPRSTWRLTQHKTLLWLSDDAGLTDQVATWLARHGLEAVDPLADVASGPHLHYRGERSSDRARLLDKLKRAGLRRVVPPPG
;
A
#
# COMPACT_ATOMS: atom_id res chain seq x y z
N MET A 1 -1.59 -23.03 -3.15
CA MET A 1 -0.54 -22.56 -4.09
C MET A 1 0.74 -23.31 -3.78
N SER A 2 1.61 -23.57 -4.76
CA SER A 2 2.93 -24.15 -4.46
C SER A 2 3.79 -23.12 -3.74
N ARG A 3 4.56 -23.57 -2.75
CA ARG A 3 5.53 -22.70 -2.07
C ARG A 3 6.67 -22.36 -3.02
N ARG A 4 7.20 -21.15 -2.90
CA ARG A 4 8.40 -20.70 -3.63
C ARG A 4 9.28 -19.85 -2.71
N TRP A 5 10.54 -19.74 -3.07
CA TRP A 5 11.49 -18.90 -2.36
C TRP A 5 11.35 -17.44 -2.77
N TYR A 6 11.50 -16.56 -1.79
CA TYR A 6 11.57 -15.11 -1.96
C TYR A 6 12.81 -14.59 -1.27
N ARG A 7 13.47 -13.61 -1.87
CA ARG A 7 14.48 -12.78 -1.23
C ARG A 7 13.81 -11.52 -0.71
N VAL A 8 14.13 -11.15 0.53
CA VAL A 8 13.59 -9.97 1.22
C VAL A 8 14.76 -9.24 1.85
N ALA A 9 14.96 -7.99 1.44
CA ALA A 9 15.83 -7.07 2.13
C ALA A 9 15.02 -6.35 3.22
N VAL A 10 15.52 -6.34 4.44
CA VAL A 10 14.95 -5.59 5.57
C VAL A 10 15.94 -4.58 6.11
N SER A 11 15.46 -3.45 6.59
CA SER A 11 16.24 -2.44 7.28
C SER A 11 15.82 -2.35 8.75
N ASP A 12 16.76 -1.97 9.61
CA ASP A 12 16.50 -1.55 10.99
C ASP A 12 16.80 -0.05 11.21
N GLY A 13 17.06 0.68 10.13
CA GLY A 13 17.44 2.09 10.13
C GLY A 13 18.95 2.33 10.10
N ALA A 14 19.77 1.35 10.52
CA ALA A 14 21.23 1.45 10.52
C ALA A 14 21.87 0.57 9.43
N ALA A 15 21.33 -0.63 9.23
CA ALA A 15 21.84 -1.60 8.29
C ALA A 15 20.70 -2.30 7.53
N THR A 16 21.03 -2.76 6.32
CA THR A 16 20.17 -3.66 5.57
C THR A 16 20.62 -5.10 5.80
N THR A 17 19.68 -6.02 5.98
CA THR A 17 19.92 -7.46 6.01
C THR A 17 19.15 -8.10 4.86
N LEU A 18 19.83 -8.94 4.08
CA LEU A 18 19.18 -9.73 3.04
C LEU A 18 18.91 -11.14 3.58
N ALA A 19 17.66 -11.58 3.48
CA ALA A 19 17.27 -12.94 3.85
C ALA A 19 16.39 -13.54 2.76
N ALA A 20 16.21 -14.85 2.81
CA ALA A 20 15.29 -15.55 1.96
C ALA A 20 14.36 -16.46 2.78
N ALA A 21 13.11 -16.57 2.33
CA ALA A 21 12.11 -17.42 2.96
C ALA A 21 11.27 -18.12 1.91
N GLU A 22 10.89 -19.36 2.21
CA GLU A 22 9.93 -20.12 1.41
C GLU A 22 8.51 -19.83 1.92
N ALA A 23 7.63 -19.37 1.02
CA ALA A 23 6.25 -19.06 1.34
C ALA A 23 5.32 -19.24 0.14
N GLU A 24 4.01 -19.15 0.39
CA GLU A 24 2.99 -19.25 -0.67
C GLU A 24 2.89 -17.98 -1.53
N HIS A 25 3.15 -16.82 -0.94
CA HIS A 25 3.09 -15.50 -1.59
C HIS A 25 4.13 -14.53 -0.97
N PRO A 26 4.45 -13.39 -1.63
CA PRO A 26 5.51 -12.49 -1.17
C PRO A 26 5.28 -11.93 0.24
N GLY A 27 4.03 -11.56 0.57
CA GLY A 27 3.70 -11.01 1.88
C GLY A 27 3.90 -11.99 3.04
N ALA A 28 3.67 -13.29 2.81
CA ALA A 28 3.97 -14.32 3.81
C ALA A 28 5.48 -14.48 4.02
N ALA A 29 6.29 -14.44 2.94
CA ALA A 29 7.74 -14.46 3.07
C ALA A 29 8.27 -13.22 3.81
N ILE A 30 7.76 -12.03 3.49
CA ILE A 30 8.10 -10.78 4.19
C ILE A 30 7.77 -10.90 5.69
N ALA A 31 6.58 -11.39 6.05
CA ALA A 31 6.19 -11.57 7.44
C ALA A 31 7.13 -12.54 8.19
N LEU A 32 7.49 -13.67 7.58
CA LEU A 32 8.44 -14.63 8.15
C LEU A 32 9.82 -14.01 8.40
N VAL A 33 10.35 -13.27 7.42
CA VAL A 33 11.66 -12.61 7.53
C VAL A 33 11.66 -11.53 8.60
N VAL A 34 10.66 -10.64 8.59
CA VAL A 34 10.50 -9.56 9.59
C VAL A 34 10.38 -10.15 10.99
N ALA A 35 9.52 -11.15 11.20
CA ALA A 35 9.35 -11.81 12.49
C ALA A 35 10.63 -12.50 12.98
N ARG A 36 11.43 -13.08 12.07
CA ARG A 36 12.69 -13.76 12.41
C ARG A 36 13.79 -12.80 12.81
N LEU A 37 13.95 -11.70 12.08
CA LEU A 37 15.01 -10.72 12.26
C LEU A 37 14.67 -9.67 13.33
N GLY A 38 13.38 -9.44 13.58
CA GLY A 38 12.90 -8.60 14.67
C GLY A 38 12.79 -9.29 16.05
N ARG A 39 13.25 -10.56 16.18
CA ARG A 39 13.26 -11.25 17.47
C ARG A 39 14.09 -10.46 18.49
N GLY A 40 13.64 -10.46 19.74
CA GLY A 40 14.28 -9.68 20.82
C GLY A 40 13.86 -8.20 20.83
N GLY A 41 12.77 -7.84 20.14
CA GLY A 41 12.22 -6.48 20.17
C GLY A 41 12.88 -5.51 19.19
N ARG A 42 13.79 -5.98 18.32
CA ARG A 42 14.39 -5.14 17.27
C ARG A 42 13.34 -4.79 16.23
N ARG A 43 13.15 -3.51 15.98
CA ARG A 43 12.29 -3.04 14.89
C ARG A 43 13.00 -3.25 13.55
N VAL A 44 12.37 -3.98 12.64
CA VAL A 44 12.84 -4.16 11.26
C VAL A 44 11.66 -4.04 10.31
N TRP A 45 11.90 -3.56 9.09
CA TRP A 45 10.88 -3.38 8.06
C TRP A 45 11.42 -3.75 6.67
N PRO A 46 10.57 -4.22 5.75
CA PRO A 46 11.01 -4.57 4.41
C PRO A 46 11.34 -3.32 3.58
N VAL A 47 12.42 -3.40 2.80
CA VAL A 47 12.88 -2.32 1.91
C VAL A 47 12.97 -2.75 0.45
N ALA A 48 13.04 -4.06 0.17
CA ALA A 48 12.90 -4.61 -1.18
C ALA A 48 12.56 -6.11 -1.11
N ALA A 49 11.98 -6.66 -2.17
CA ALA A 49 11.79 -8.09 -2.31
C ALA A 49 11.90 -8.56 -3.77
N ALA A 50 12.16 -9.85 -3.97
CA ALA A 50 12.08 -10.51 -5.27
C ALA A 50 11.67 -11.98 -5.09
N ALA A 51 10.94 -12.53 -6.06
CA ALA A 51 10.82 -13.98 -6.18
C ALA A 51 12.18 -14.58 -6.60
N VAL A 52 12.47 -15.80 -6.18
CA VAL A 52 13.64 -16.55 -6.64
C VAL A 52 13.21 -17.44 -7.81
N ASP A 53 13.85 -17.27 -8.97
CA ASP A 53 13.59 -18.10 -10.13
C ASP A 53 14.03 -19.56 -9.90
N GLY A 54 13.27 -20.49 -10.47
CA GLY A 54 13.28 -21.91 -10.13
C GLY A 54 14.65 -22.58 -10.21
N GLY A 55 15.13 -23.08 -9.06
CA GLY A 55 16.26 -24.01 -8.96
C GLY A 55 17.24 -23.71 -7.81
N ALA A 56 17.36 -22.45 -7.39
CA ALA A 56 18.32 -22.06 -6.35
C ALA A 56 17.61 -21.81 -5.02
N ALA A 57 17.36 -22.87 -4.24
CA ALA A 57 17.17 -22.69 -2.80
C ALA A 57 18.44 -21.97 -2.27
N PRO A 58 18.31 -20.80 -1.64
CA PRO A 58 19.49 -20.08 -1.18
C PRO A 58 20.23 -20.93 -0.13
N LEU A 59 21.48 -21.28 -0.45
CA LEU A 59 22.39 -21.92 0.49
C LEU A 59 22.94 -20.83 1.43
N GLY A 60 22.73 -20.99 2.73
CA GLY A 60 23.20 -20.08 3.77
C GLY A 60 23.03 -20.67 5.17
N GLU A 61 23.49 -19.97 6.20
CA GLU A 61 23.39 -20.42 7.59
C GLU A 61 21.93 -20.34 8.10
N ALA A 62 21.17 -21.41 7.89
CA ALA A 62 20.14 -21.96 8.79
C ALA A 62 19.15 -22.86 8.01
N VAL A 63 19.59 -24.07 7.67
CA VAL A 63 18.69 -25.15 7.27
C VAL A 63 17.96 -25.62 8.54
N GLY A 64 16.66 -25.30 8.67
CA GLY A 64 15.82 -25.82 9.77
C GLY A 64 14.70 -24.90 10.29
N ARG A 65 14.63 -23.62 9.89
CA ARG A 65 13.59 -22.67 10.38
C ARG A 65 12.89 -21.82 9.31
N GLY A 66 13.07 -22.15 8.04
CA GLY A 66 12.35 -21.53 6.91
C GLY A 66 12.83 -20.12 6.50
N VAL A 67 13.84 -19.55 7.18
CA VAL A 67 14.48 -18.27 6.80
C VAL A 67 15.99 -18.43 6.78
N VAL A 68 16.62 -18.03 5.68
CA VAL A 68 18.08 -18.10 5.44
C VAL A 68 18.63 -16.69 5.30
N VAL A 69 19.61 -16.31 6.12
CA VAL A 69 20.31 -15.02 6.00
C VAL A 69 21.41 -15.14 4.93
N LEU A 70 21.53 -14.14 4.06
CA LEU A 70 22.46 -14.12 2.93
C LEU A 70 23.65 -13.20 3.22
N ALA A 71 24.84 -13.58 2.76
CA ALA A 71 26.12 -13.00 3.19
C ALA A 71 26.37 -11.54 2.76
N GLU A 72 25.70 -11.07 1.71
CA GLU A 72 25.91 -9.72 1.16
C GLU A 72 24.59 -8.95 1.09
N PRO A 73 24.33 -8.03 2.02
CA PRO A 73 23.16 -7.16 1.93
C PRO A 73 23.40 -6.06 0.89
N PRO A 74 22.39 -5.72 0.08
CA PRO A 74 22.49 -4.55 -0.79
C PRO A 74 22.49 -3.26 0.05
N THR A 75 23.23 -2.25 -0.40
CA THR A 75 23.06 -0.88 0.09
C THR A 75 21.79 -0.31 -0.54
N LEU A 76 20.71 -0.18 0.24
CA LEU A 76 19.43 0.35 -0.20
C LEU A 76 19.10 1.63 0.58
N PRO A 77 18.40 2.60 -0.04
CA PRO A 77 17.87 3.76 0.68
C PRO A 77 16.97 3.33 1.84
N SER A 78 17.12 3.99 2.99
CA SER A 78 16.29 3.77 4.18
C SER A 78 14.98 4.58 4.08
N PHE A 79 14.05 4.10 3.28
CA PHE A 79 12.64 4.52 3.35
C PHE A 79 11.80 3.34 3.84
N GLU A 80 10.97 3.58 4.85
CA GLU A 80 10.00 2.58 5.30
C GLU A 80 8.78 2.62 4.40
N TYR A 81 8.68 1.65 3.49
CA TYR A 81 7.55 1.56 2.59
C TYR A 81 6.28 1.19 3.36
N PRO A 82 5.12 1.79 3.04
CA PRO A 82 3.84 1.31 3.51
C PRO A 82 3.62 -0.17 3.24
N THR A 83 2.85 -0.83 4.12
CA THR A 83 2.49 -2.23 3.90
C THR A 83 1.71 -2.39 2.59
N GLY A 84 2.06 -3.43 1.85
CA GLY A 84 1.43 -3.79 0.58
C GLY A 84 2.31 -3.54 -0.64
N VAL A 85 3.30 -2.67 -0.55
CA VAL A 85 4.21 -2.38 -1.68
C VAL A 85 5.66 -2.30 -1.22
N VAL A 86 6.58 -2.83 -2.02
CA VAL A 86 8.03 -2.66 -1.83
C VAL A 86 8.73 -2.60 -3.18
N PRO A 87 9.89 -1.95 -3.30
CA PRO A 87 10.74 -2.06 -4.48
C PRO A 87 11.10 -3.51 -4.82
N THR A 88 11.29 -3.77 -6.11
CA THR A 88 11.88 -5.01 -6.59
C THR A 88 13.38 -5.02 -6.28
N LEU A 89 13.86 -6.11 -5.68
CA LEU A 89 15.28 -6.30 -5.35
C LEU A 89 16.13 -6.45 -6.63
N GLY A 90 17.26 -5.74 -6.70
CA GLY A 90 18.25 -5.85 -7.79
C GLY A 90 18.06 -4.89 -8.96
N GLU A 91 16.99 -4.09 -8.95
CA GLU A 91 16.72 -3.07 -9.98
C GLU A 91 17.44 -1.75 -9.68
N ARG A 92 17.71 -0.96 -10.73
CA ARG A 92 18.54 0.27 -10.69
C ARG A 92 18.16 1.26 -9.58
N ALA A 93 19.15 2.09 -9.21
CA ALA A 93 19.01 3.20 -8.28
C ALA A 93 17.77 4.06 -8.60
N ARG A 94 16.86 4.15 -7.62
CA ARG A 94 15.69 5.03 -7.66
C ARG A 94 16.06 6.41 -7.14
N ALA A 95 15.28 7.42 -7.52
CA ALA A 95 15.24 8.66 -6.74
C ALA A 95 14.91 8.31 -5.28
N ALA A 96 15.55 9.00 -4.33
CA ALA A 96 15.28 8.79 -2.92
C ALA A 96 13.82 9.17 -2.64
N ILE A 97 13.03 8.18 -2.21
CA ILE A 97 11.64 8.40 -1.78
C ILE A 97 11.69 8.94 -0.35
N ALA A 98 10.97 10.03 -0.11
CA ALA A 98 10.81 10.64 1.20
C ALA A 98 9.35 11.05 1.40
N PRO A 99 8.88 11.17 2.66
CA PRO A 99 7.57 11.74 2.92
C PRO A 99 7.47 13.17 2.37
N GLY A 100 6.31 13.51 1.83
CA GLY A 100 6.05 14.83 1.25
C GLY A 100 4.78 14.83 0.43
N LEU A 101 4.41 16.01 -0.06
CA LEU A 101 3.27 16.20 -0.94
C LEU A 101 3.64 17.06 -2.15
N ARG A 102 2.98 16.81 -3.28
CA ARG A 102 3.02 17.66 -4.46
C ARG A 102 1.63 18.16 -4.78
N ARG A 103 1.53 19.46 -5.04
CA ARG A 103 0.31 20.09 -5.53
C ARG A 103 0.49 20.44 -6.99
N HIS A 104 -0.50 20.15 -7.81
CA HIS A 104 -0.56 20.61 -9.19
C HIS A 104 -2.01 20.68 -9.66
N GLN A 105 -2.21 21.17 -10.88
CA GLN A 105 -3.52 21.28 -11.51
C GLN A 105 -3.51 20.49 -12.82
N ASP A 106 -4.57 19.73 -13.06
CA ASP A 106 -4.83 19.00 -14.30
C ASP A 106 -6.19 19.44 -14.87
N GLY A 107 -6.15 20.27 -15.92
CA GLY A 107 -7.33 20.98 -16.42
C GLY A 107 -7.96 21.84 -15.32
N ASP A 108 -9.24 21.59 -15.01
CA ASP A 108 -9.97 22.26 -13.93
C ASP A 108 -9.84 21.53 -12.57
N THR A 109 -9.14 20.39 -12.53
CA THR A 109 -9.01 19.56 -11.33
C THR A 109 -7.76 19.95 -10.55
N GLN A 110 -7.94 20.27 -9.28
CA GLN A 110 -6.88 20.42 -8.31
C GLN A 110 -6.42 19.04 -7.81
N VAL A 111 -5.11 18.80 -7.83
CA VAL A 111 -4.51 17.50 -7.49
C VAL A 111 -3.51 17.66 -6.35
N ILE A 112 -3.61 16.79 -5.34
CA ILE A 112 -2.55 16.59 -4.34
C ILE A 112 -2.15 15.13 -4.37
N GLU A 113 -0.85 14.88 -4.56
CA GLU A 113 -0.22 13.58 -4.35
C GLU A 113 0.58 13.65 -3.07
N ALA A 114 0.50 12.63 -2.22
CA ALA A 114 1.27 12.58 -0.98
C ALA A 114 1.84 11.18 -0.72
N VAL A 115 3.11 11.17 -0.32
CA VAL A 115 3.85 9.98 0.10
C VAL A 115 4.01 10.03 1.62
N VAL A 116 3.64 8.93 2.28
CA VAL A 116 3.75 8.77 3.74
C VAL A 116 4.57 7.51 4.01
N ALA A 117 5.45 7.56 5.02
CA ALA A 117 6.25 6.41 5.40
C ALA A 117 5.47 5.41 6.27
N GLY A 118 5.72 4.12 6.03
CA GLY A 118 5.39 3.01 6.91
C GLY A 118 3.92 2.94 7.31
N ALA A 119 3.69 2.62 8.59
CA ALA A 119 2.35 2.43 9.14
C ALA A 119 1.52 3.72 9.23
N ALA A 120 2.15 4.90 9.19
CA ALA A 120 1.47 6.18 9.33
C ALA A 120 0.51 6.47 8.18
N VAL A 121 0.69 5.85 7.00
CA VAL A 121 -0.20 6.06 5.83
C VAL A 121 -1.68 5.82 6.16
N ARG A 122 -1.98 4.83 7.01
CA ARG A 122 -3.36 4.51 7.43
C ARG A 122 -3.92 5.67 8.25
N GLU A 123 -3.18 6.11 9.25
CA GLU A 123 -3.59 7.17 10.16
C GLU A 123 -3.85 8.48 9.39
N VAL A 124 -2.93 8.87 8.51
CA VAL A 124 -3.08 10.06 7.66
C VAL A 124 -4.30 9.93 6.74
N PHE A 125 -4.49 8.76 6.11
CA PHE A 125 -5.65 8.53 5.25
C PHE A 125 -6.98 8.68 6.02
N LEU A 126 -7.08 8.06 7.19
CA LEU A 126 -8.30 8.09 8.02
C LEU A 126 -8.55 9.48 8.62
N ASP A 127 -7.52 10.19 9.09
CA ASP A 127 -7.66 11.55 9.62
C ASP A 127 -8.21 12.52 8.56
N VAL A 128 -7.80 12.39 7.30
CA VAL A 128 -8.41 13.16 6.21
C VAL A 128 -9.87 12.75 6.01
N VAL A 129 -10.18 11.45 5.93
CA VAL A 129 -11.55 10.94 5.79
C VAL A 129 -12.48 11.49 6.87
N GLU A 130 -12.03 11.55 8.13
CA GLU A 130 -12.81 12.07 9.26
C GLU A 130 -13.16 13.56 9.14
N ARG A 131 -12.31 14.33 8.44
CA ARG A 131 -12.45 15.78 8.26
C ARG A 131 -13.14 16.16 6.96
N LEU A 132 -13.28 15.22 6.02
CA LEU A 132 -13.99 15.48 4.79
C LEU A 132 -15.44 15.88 5.08
N PRO A 133 -16.07 16.62 4.14
CA PRO A 133 -17.52 16.85 4.16
C PRO A 133 -18.31 15.53 4.05
N THR A 134 -19.55 15.60 3.58
CA THR A 134 -20.37 14.39 3.40
C THR A 134 -19.77 13.45 2.35
N ILE A 135 -19.22 12.33 2.82
CA ILE A 135 -18.79 11.20 1.98
C ILE A 135 -20.04 10.48 1.48
N ASP A 136 -20.27 10.48 0.17
CA ASP A 136 -21.42 9.83 -0.45
C ASP A 136 -21.21 8.32 -0.52
N ASN A 137 -20.04 7.85 -0.89
CA ASN A 137 -19.71 6.43 -0.93
C ASN A 137 -18.19 6.19 -0.86
N LEU A 138 -17.83 5.01 -0.38
CA LEU A 138 -16.51 4.41 -0.54
C LEU A 138 -16.49 3.46 -1.75
N GLU A 139 -15.39 3.51 -2.48
CA GLU A 139 -15.01 2.61 -3.56
C GLU A 139 -13.84 1.74 -3.14
N VAL A 140 -13.93 0.46 -3.49
CA VAL A 140 -12.84 -0.51 -3.38
C VAL A 140 -12.60 -1.07 -4.78
N GLU A 141 -11.46 -0.73 -5.35
CA GLU A 141 -11.02 -1.28 -6.62
C GLU A 141 -10.01 -2.39 -6.37
N VAL A 142 -10.31 -3.59 -6.85
CA VAL A 142 -9.48 -4.79 -6.75
C VAL A 142 -8.73 -4.98 -8.07
N ALA A 143 -7.41 -4.90 -8.00
CA ALA A 143 -6.53 -5.00 -9.16
C ALA A 143 -6.57 -6.40 -9.79
N ASP A 144 -6.44 -6.46 -11.11
CA ASP A 144 -6.43 -7.71 -11.90
C ASP A 144 -5.38 -8.73 -11.42
N HIS A 145 -4.22 -8.24 -10.98
CA HIS A 145 -3.10 -9.04 -10.50
C HIS A 145 -3.14 -9.37 -9.00
N LEU A 146 -4.23 -9.08 -8.27
CA LEU A 146 -4.44 -9.65 -6.93
C LEU A 146 -4.48 -11.17 -7.03
N ASP A 147 -3.70 -11.84 -6.18
CA ASP A 147 -3.52 -13.28 -6.12
C ASP A 147 -4.79 -14.08 -5.69
N PRO A 148 -5.24 -15.10 -6.47
CA PRO A 148 -4.81 -15.43 -7.83
C PRO A 148 -5.35 -14.42 -8.87
N PRO A 149 -4.61 -14.13 -9.96
CA PRO A 149 -5.02 -13.11 -10.93
C PRO A 149 -6.41 -13.35 -11.54
N GLY A 150 -7.09 -12.26 -11.88
CA GLY A 150 -8.41 -12.26 -12.49
C GLY A 150 -8.75 -10.91 -13.10
N LEU A 151 -10.02 -10.64 -13.38
CA LEU A 151 -10.43 -9.33 -13.90
C LEU A 151 -10.36 -8.26 -12.82
N ARG A 152 -9.98 -7.03 -13.20
CA ARG A 152 -10.15 -5.82 -12.39
C ARG A 152 -11.63 -5.66 -12.01
N GLN A 153 -11.91 -5.34 -10.74
CA GLN A 153 -13.28 -5.15 -10.25
C GLN A 153 -13.39 -3.92 -9.37
N VAL A 154 -14.41 -3.11 -9.61
CA VAL A 154 -14.74 -1.94 -8.77
C VAL A 154 -15.97 -2.28 -7.94
N TRP A 155 -15.92 -1.98 -6.65
CA TRP A 155 -16.99 -2.23 -5.68
C TRP A 155 -17.34 -0.95 -4.98
N LEU A 156 -18.62 -0.59 -4.96
CA LEU A 156 -19.11 0.60 -4.27
C LEU A 156 -19.95 0.21 -3.07
N THR A 157 -19.71 0.88 -1.96
CA THR A 157 -20.64 0.89 -0.83
C THR A 157 -21.98 1.52 -1.23
N PRO A 158 -23.08 1.16 -0.55
CA PRO A 158 -24.30 1.96 -0.63
C PRO A 158 -24.01 3.37 -0.10
N ARG A 159 -24.90 4.33 -0.41
CA ARG A 159 -24.72 5.70 0.07
C ARG A 159 -24.50 5.77 1.57
N LEU A 160 -23.37 6.33 1.96
CA LEU A 160 -22.98 6.57 3.33
C LEU A 160 -23.68 7.87 3.78
N ARG A 161 -24.42 7.78 4.88
CA ARG A 161 -25.20 8.92 5.40
C ARG A 161 -24.41 9.77 6.39
N ASP A 162 -23.28 9.24 6.86
CA ASP A 162 -22.41 9.86 7.84
C ASP A 162 -20.98 9.29 7.72
N VAL A 163 -19.99 10.06 8.17
CA VAL A 163 -18.56 9.71 8.14
C VAL A 163 -18.22 8.50 9.02
N ARG A 164 -18.98 8.27 10.10
CA ARG A 164 -18.71 7.16 11.05
C ARG A 164 -18.89 5.80 10.40
N ARG A 165 -19.83 5.67 9.46
CA ARG A 165 -20.00 4.45 8.66
C ARG A 165 -18.83 4.22 7.72
N ALA A 166 -18.26 5.29 7.13
CA ALA A 166 -17.07 5.18 6.30
C ALA A 166 -15.89 4.67 7.13
N ILE A 167 -15.62 5.30 8.28
CA ILE A 167 -14.54 4.89 9.19
C ILE A 167 -14.70 3.45 9.66
N ARG A 168 -15.91 3.06 10.11
CA ARG A 168 -16.18 1.67 10.52
C ARG A 168 -15.88 0.67 9.41
N PHE A 169 -16.30 0.95 8.17
CA PHE A 169 -15.98 0.08 7.04
C PHE A 169 -14.47 -0.01 6.82
N LEU A 170 -13.75 1.11 6.86
CA LEU A 170 -12.31 1.15 6.64
C LEU A 170 -11.54 0.41 7.75
N ASP A 171 -12.03 0.45 8.99
CA ASP A 171 -11.50 -0.33 10.11
C ASP A 171 -11.77 -1.83 9.93
N ASP A 172 -13.00 -2.21 9.59
CA ASP A 172 -13.40 -3.61 9.36
C ASP A 172 -12.61 -4.24 8.20
N PHE A 173 -12.18 -3.42 7.24
CA PHE A 173 -11.44 -3.82 6.04
C PHE A 173 -9.96 -3.38 6.04
N GLU A 174 -9.39 -2.98 7.18
CA GLU A 174 -8.03 -2.44 7.25
C GLU A 174 -6.99 -3.33 6.55
N VAL A 175 -6.97 -4.62 6.92
CA VAL A 175 -5.97 -5.58 6.43
C VAL A 175 -6.17 -5.91 4.95
N ASP A 176 -7.41 -5.88 4.49
CA ASP A 176 -7.79 -6.29 3.14
C ASP A 176 -7.71 -5.13 2.14
N CYS A 177 -8.00 -3.91 2.57
CA CYS A 177 -8.13 -2.74 1.72
C CYS A 177 -7.02 -1.70 1.95
N LEU A 178 -6.69 -1.37 3.21
CA LEU A 178 -5.70 -0.32 3.49
C LEU A 178 -4.27 -0.85 3.39
N ALA A 179 -4.01 -2.08 3.88
CA ALA A 179 -2.68 -2.68 3.90
C ALA A 179 -2.33 -3.53 2.65
N SER A 180 -3.28 -3.79 1.75
CA SER A 180 -3.05 -4.63 0.56
C SER A 180 -2.55 -3.80 -0.61
N GLY A 181 -1.42 -4.18 -1.22
CA GLY A 181 -0.92 -3.54 -2.45
C GLY A 181 -1.70 -3.88 -3.71
N HIS A 182 -2.87 -4.51 -3.61
CA HIS A 182 -3.68 -4.84 -4.80
C HIS A 182 -5.04 -4.16 -4.79
N VAL A 183 -5.20 -3.16 -3.90
CA VAL A 183 -6.46 -2.50 -3.66
C VAL A 183 -6.26 -1.00 -3.63
N ASP A 184 -7.04 -0.29 -4.44
CA ASP A 184 -7.28 1.14 -4.29
C ASP A 184 -8.55 1.32 -3.46
N VAL A 185 -8.53 2.29 -2.55
CA VAL A 185 -9.69 2.70 -1.75
C VAL A 185 -9.93 4.18 -1.98
N ALA A 186 -11.14 4.56 -2.39
CA ALA A 186 -11.49 5.96 -2.61
C ALA A 186 -12.74 6.37 -1.80
N ALA A 187 -12.67 7.54 -1.18
CA ALA A 187 -13.80 8.22 -0.55
C ALA A 187 -14.28 9.34 -1.47
N TYR A 188 -15.55 9.26 -1.88
CA TYR A 188 -16.16 10.25 -2.76
C TYR A 188 -16.95 11.29 -1.97
N VAL A 189 -16.60 12.55 -2.15
CA VAL A 189 -17.35 13.71 -1.67
C VAL A 189 -18.17 14.25 -2.83
N ARG A 190 -19.48 14.45 -2.61
CA ARG A 190 -20.40 14.86 -3.68
C ARG A 190 -20.43 16.38 -3.92
N THR A 191 -20.29 17.15 -2.84
CA THR A 191 -20.40 18.61 -2.91
C THR A 191 -19.38 19.25 -1.95
N PRO A 192 -18.30 19.84 -2.46
CA PRO A 192 -17.86 19.85 -3.87
C PRO A 192 -17.50 18.44 -4.39
N ARG A 193 -17.34 18.28 -5.71
CA ARG A 193 -17.04 16.96 -6.28
C ARG A 193 -15.55 16.68 -6.05
N SER A 194 -15.28 15.79 -5.10
CA SER A 194 -13.90 15.47 -4.73
C SER A 194 -13.72 13.99 -4.45
N THR A 195 -12.49 13.51 -4.61
CA THR A 195 -12.10 12.13 -4.34
C THR A 195 -10.84 12.13 -3.51
N TRP A 196 -10.87 11.42 -2.39
CA TRP A 196 -9.69 11.10 -1.60
C TRP A 196 -9.37 9.62 -1.73
N ARG A 197 -8.19 9.26 -2.23
CA ARG A 197 -7.84 7.89 -2.60
C ARG A 197 -6.53 7.46 -1.96
N LEU A 198 -6.52 6.24 -1.43
CA LEU A 198 -5.31 5.48 -1.14
C LEU A 198 -5.12 4.49 -2.29
N THR A 199 -4.06 4.68 -3.08
CA THR A 199 -3.78 3.82 -4.23
C THR A 199 -3.14 2.49 -3.81
N GLN A 200 -3.09 1.53 -4.72
CA GLN A 200 -2.38 0.26 -4.57
C GLN A 200 -0.87 0.47 -4.33
N HIS A 201 -0.30 1.57 -4.84
CA HIS A 201 1.08 2.01 -4.59
C HIS A 201 1.25 2.72 -3.25
N LYS A 202 0.18 2.87 -2.46
CA LYS A 202 0.16 3.54 -1.16
C LYS A 202 0.52 5.02 -1.20
N THR A 203 0.34 5.64 -2.38
CA THR A 203 0.27 7.08 -2.55
C THR A 203 -1.14 7.55 -2.19
N LEU A 204 -1.23 8.63 -1.41
CA LEU A 204 -2.46 9.34 -1.13
C LEU A 204 -2.73 10.34 -2.26
N LEU A 205 -3.95 10.32 -2.81
CA LEU A 205 -4.34 11.14 -3.95
C LEU A 205 -5.63 11.89 -3.65
N TRP A 206 -5.56 13.21 -3.72
CA TRP A 206 -6.71 14.12 -3.68
C TRP A 206 -6.99 14.65 -5.08
N LEU A 207 -8.26 14.62 -5.49
CA LEU A 207 -8.77 15.21 -6.72
C LEU A 207 -10.00 16.05 -6.38
N SER A 208 -10.05 17.31 -6.77
CA SER A 208 -11.20 18.19 -6.47
C SER A 208 -11.35 19.31 -7.49
N ASP A 209 -12.59 19.69 -7.79
CA ASP A 209 -12.89 20.94 -8.51
C ASP A 209 -12.85 22.18 -7.61
N ASP A 210 -12.87 21.98 -6.29
CA ASP A 210 -12.87 23.04 -5.30
C ASP A 210 -11.47 23.32 -4.71
N ALA A 211 -10.99 24.53 -4.93
CA ALA A 211 -9.69 25.00 -4.45
C ALA A 211 -9.66 25.20 -2.92
N GLY A 212 -10.76 25.67 -2.32
CA GLY A 212 -10.81 25.94 -0.88
C GLY A 212 -10.74 24.66 -0.02
N LEU A 213 -11.39 23.60 -0.46
CA LEU A 213 -11.30 22.27 0.16
C LEU A 213 -9.93 21.65 -0.11
N THR A 214 -9.35 21.88 -1.30
CA THR A 214 -7.99 21.44 -1.60
C THR A 214 -6.96 22.09 -0.64
N ASP A 215 -7.07 23.39 -0.37
CA ASP A 215 -6.20 24.07 0.60
C ASP A 215 -6.37 23.52 2.03
N GLN A 216 -7.60 23.15 2.41
CA GLN A 216 -7.85 22.49 3.68
C GLN A 216 -7.17 21.11 3.75
N VAL A 217 -7.30 20.28 2.72
CA VAL A 217 -6.64 18.97 2.65
C VAL A 217 -5.12 19.14 2.71
N ALA A 218 -4.53 20.08 1.97
CA ALA A 218 -3.11 20.38 2.06
C ALA A 218 -2.69 20.77 3.49
N THR A 219 -3.51 21.58 4.17
CA THR A 219 -3.28 21.98 5.57
C THR A 219 -3.33 20.78 6.52
N TRP A 220 -4.26 19.84 6.31
CA TRP A 220 -4.35 18.63 7.13
C TRP A 220 -3.13 17.73 6.91
N LEU A 221 -2.69 17.55 5.67
CA LEU A 221 -1.48 16.79 5.34
C LEU A 221 -0.22 17.42 5.94
N ALA A 222 -0.11 18.76 5.92
CA ALA A 222 1.01 19.47 6.54
C ALA A 222 1.08 19.25 8.06
N ARG A 223 -0.05 19.06 8.75
CA ARG A 223 -0.06 18.73 10.20
C ARG A 223 0.54 17.36 10.50
N HIS A 224 0.57 16.47 9.51
CA HIS A 224 1.27 15.17 9.57
C HIS A 224 2.74 15.27 9.15
N GLY A 225 3.29 16.47 9.02
CA GLY A 225 4.68 16.70 8.64
C GLY A 225 4.98 16.49 7.15
N LEU A 226 3.95 16.50 6.31
CA LEU A 226 4.12 16.38 4.85
C LEU A 226 4.36 17.76 4.25
N GLU A 227 5.62 18.05 3.95
CA GLU A 227 6.05 19.28 3.31
C GLU A 227 5.87 19.22 1.79
N ALA A 228 5.78 20.39 1.15
CA ALA A 228 5.70 20.47 -0.30
C ALA A 228 7.05 20.05 -0.93
N VAL A 229 7.02 19.09 -1.85
CA VAL A 229 8.19 18.57 -2.56
C VAL A 229 7.85 18.46 -4.05
N ASP A 230 8.75 18.95 -4.90
CA ASP A 230 8.66 18.80 -6.35
C ASP A 230 10.08 18.62 -6.94
N PRO A 231 10.38 17.49 -7.61
CA PRO A 231 9.49 16.37 -7.90
C PRO A 231 9.22 15.48 -6.67
N LEU A 232 7.98 15.00 -6.53
CA LEU A 232 7.62 13.98 -5.55
C LEU A 232 7.96 12.59 -6.11
N ALA A 233 8.97 11.94 -5.54
CA ALA A 233 9.31 10.56 -5.88
C ALA A 233 8.34 9.60 -5.19
N ASP A 234 7.72 8.71 -5.96
CA ASP A 234 6.79 7.71 -5.45
C ASP A 234 7.22 6.26 -5.77
N VAL A 235 6.47 5.29 -5.23
CA VAL A 235 6.78 3.88 -5.44
C VAL A 235 6.48 3.43 -6.87
N ALA A 236 5.45 4.02 -7.49
CA ALA A 236 4.97 3.69 -8.83
C ALA A 236 5.98 4.03 -9.93
N SER A 237 6.82 5.03 -9.70
CA SER A 237 7.86 5.51 -10.63
C SER A 237 9.00 4.52 -10.91
N GLY A 238 9.01 3.33 -10.29
CA GLY A 238 10.02 2.29 -10.58
C GLY A 238 9.55 0.86 -10.33
N PRO A 239 10.36 -0.16 -10.68
CA PRO A 239 9.98 -1.57 -10.59
C PRO A 239 9.70 -2.02 -9.16
N HIS A 240 8.45 -2.31 -8.84
CA HIS A 240 8.00 -2.66 -7.48
C HIS A 240 7.20 -3.95 -7.48
N LEU A 241 7.03 -4.49 -6.28
CA LEU A 241 6.16 -5.62 -6.00
C LEU A 241 4.97 -5.17 -5.17
N HIS A 242 3.79 -5.46 -5.69
CA HIS A 242 2.55 -5.48 -4.92
C HIS A 242 2.43 -6.80 -4.16
N TYR A 243 2.00 -6.72 -2.91
CA TYR A 243 1.70 -7.89 -2.10
C TYR A 243 0.50 -7.65 -1.18
N ARG A 244 -0.21 -8.74 -0.89
CA ARG A 244 -1.13 -8.80 0.25
C ARG A 244 -0.37 -9.26 1.49
N GLY A 245 -0.64 -8.66 2.65
CA GLY A 245 -0.07 -9.13 3.92
C GLY A 245 -0.48 -10.57 4.23
N GLU A 246 0.24 -11.26 5.13
CA GLU A 246 -0.04 -12.67 5.49
C GLU A 246 -1.50 -12.89 5.93
N ARG A 247 -2.06 -11.95 6.69
CA ARG A 247 -3.44 -12.00 7.18
C ARG A 247 -4.48 -11.48 6.19
N SER A 248 -4.03 -10.90 5.07
CA SER A 248 -4.89 -10.33 4.04
C SER A 248 -5.45 -11.41 3.15
N SER A 249 -6.71 -11.26 2.77
CA SER A 249 -7.47 -12.23 2.00
C SER A 249 -6.89 -12.39 0.60
N ASP A 250 -6.93 -13.62 0.07
CA ASP A 250 -6.81 -13.80 -1.38
C ASP A 250 -7.99 -13.14 -2.11
N ARG A 251 -7.91 -13.10 -3.44
CA ARG A 251 -8.96 -12.51 -4.29
C ARG A 251 -10.34 -13.08 -3.98
N ALA A 252 -10.48 -14.40 -3.95
CA ALA A 252 -11.80 -15.04 -3.81
C ALA A 252 -12.46 -14.65 -2.49
N ARG A 253 -11.71 -14.70 -1.39
CA ARG A 253 -12.17 -14.34 -0.06
C ARG A 253 -12.43 -12.85 0.08
N LEU A 254 -11.61 -11.99 -0.53
CA LEU A 254 -11.84 -10.54 -0.53
C LEU A 254 -13.17 -10.19 -1.24
N LEU A 255 -13.37 -10.69 -2.45
CA LEU A 255 -14.59 -10.41 -3.23
C LEU A 255 -15.85 -10.89 -2.50
N ASP A 256 -15.78 -12.05 -1.85
CA ASP A 256 -16.88 -12.57 -1.02
C ASP A 256 -17.13 -11.72 0.23
N LYS A 257 -16.08 -11.23 0.91
CA LYS A 257 -16.19 -10.26 2.02
C LYS A 257 -16.85 -8.95 1.57
N LEU A 258 -16.42 -8.36 0.45
CA LEU A 258 -17.00 -7.11 -0.08
C LEU A 258 -18.49 -7.29 -0.41
N LYS A 259 -18.84 -8.40 -1.06
CA LYS A 259 -20.24 -8.75 -1.34
C LYS A 259 -21.07 -8.91 -0.06
N ARG A 260 -20.55 -9.62 0.95
CA ARG A 260 -21.23 -9.79 2.25
C ARG A 260 -21.40 -8.49 3.02
N ALA A 261 -20.47 -7.55 2.87
CA ALA A 261 -20.58 -6.20 3.41
C ALA A 261 -21.58 -5.32 2.65
N GLY A 262 -22.27 -5.85 1.63
CA GLY A 262 -23.32 -5.16 0.89
C GLY A 262 -22.79 -4.23 -0.21
N LEU A 263 -21.52 -4.34 -0.60
CA LEU A 263 -20.99 -3.58 -1.72
C LEU A 263 -21.56 -4.13 -3.03
N ARG A 264 -21.86 -3.21 -3.95
CA ARG A 264 -22.28 -3.53 -5.31
C ARG A 264 -21.07 -3.49 -6.23
N ARG A 265 -20.90 -4.54 -7.04
CA ARG A 265 -19.91 -4.50 -8.13
C ARG A 265 -20.39 -3.52 -9.20
N VAL A 266 -19.49 -2.66 -9.64
CA VAL A 266 -19.70 -1.75 -10.76
C VAL A 266 -18.87 -2.25 -11.93
N VAL A 267 -19.49 -2.30 -13.11
CA VAL A 267 -18.76 -2.55 -14.35
C VAL A 267 -18.21 -1.20 -14.77
N PRO A 268 -16.88 -1.00 -14.82
CA PRO A 268 -16.33 0.21 -15.40
C PRO A 268 -16.85 0.32 -16.84
N PRO A 269 -17.20 1.52 -17.34
CA PRO A 269 -17.42 1.68 -18.76
C PRO A 269 -16.19 1.15 -19.53
N PRO A 270 -16.36 0.56 -20.71
CA PRO A 270 -15.21 0.22 -21.55
C PRO A 270 -14.38 1.49 -21.76
N GLY A 271 -13.11 1.43 -21.36
CA GLY A 271 -12.15 2.51 -21.54
C GLY A 271 -11.73 2.67 -22.99
#